data_AF-A0A940QL33-F1
#
_entry.id   AF-A0A940QL33-F1
#
_cell.length_a   1.000
_cell.length_b   1.000
_cell.length_c   1.000
_cell.angle_alpha   90.00
_cell.angle_beta   90.00
_cell.angle_gamma   90.00
#
_symmetry.space_group_name_H-M   'P 1'
#
loop_
_entity.id
_entity.type
_entity.pdbx_description
1 polymer ?
#
loop_
_entity_poly.entity_id
_entity_poly.type
_entity_poly.pdbx_seq_one_letter_code
_entity_poly.pdbx_strand_id
1 'polypeptide(L)'
;MSQTQNNSNESLQLFEDQAIRTAWDEDKEEWYFSVVDVIGALTESTNPNNYWKVLKKRLKGEGNESVTNCNQLKLKSPKDGKRYATDVANTEQLLRIIQSVPSKKAEPFKMSSQNEMR
;
A
#
# COMPACT_ATOMS: atom_id res chain seq x y z
N MET A 1 31.36 7.96 -22.33
CA MET A 1 30.31 8.75 -21.66
C MET A 1 29.00 8.38 -22.34
N SER A 2 28.16 7.58 -21.69
CA SER A 2 26.85 7.22 -22.24
C SER A 2 25.81 7.49 -21.17
N GLN A 3 25.06 8.58 -21.35
CA GLN A 3 23.92 8.91 -20.53
C GLN A 3 22.76 8.03 -20.99
N THR A 4 22.40 7.01 -20.19
CA THR A 4 21.15 6.26 -20.38
C THR A 4 20.01 7.09 -19.79
N GLN A 5 19.12 7.58 -20.65
CA GLN A 5 17.85 8.18 -20.26
C GLN A 5 17.02 7.14 -19.52
N ASN A 6 16.84 7.33 -18.20
CA ASN A 6 15.81 6.65 -17.44
C ASN A 6 14.56 7.53 -17.47
N ASN A 7 13.48 7.03 -18.07
CA ASN A 7 12.16 7.64 -18.01
C ASN A 7 11.66 7.66 -16.56
N SER A 8 11.95 8.75 -15.87
CA SER A 8 11.61 8.99 -14.47
C SER A 8 10.21 9.60 -14.36
N ASN A 9 9.17 8.84 -14.68
CA ASN A 9 7.80 9.16 -14.26
C ASN A 9 7.49 8.54 -12.89
N GLU A 10 8.47 8.57 -11.98
CA GLU A 10 8.31 8.17 -10.58
C GLU A 10 8.18 9.47 -9.76
N SER A 11 6.98 10.05 -9.79
CA SER A 11 6.65 11.24 -9.01
C SER A 11 6.60 10.88 -7.53
N LEU A 12 7.76 10.89 -6.87
CA LEU A 12 7.87 10.69 -5.42
C LEU A 12 7.14 11.82 -4.68
N GLN A 13 5.92 11.57 -4.23
CA GLN A 13 5.24 12.43 -3.27
C GLN A 13 5.65 11.98 -1.86
N LEU A 14 6.31 12.88 -1.11
CA LEU A 14 6.58 12.67 0.31
C LEU A 14 5.29 12.83 1.11
N PHE A 15 4.96 11.83 1.92
CA PHE A 15 3.92 11.92 2.95
C PHE A 15 4.57 11.52 4.28
N GLU A 16 4.60 12.45 5.25
CA GLU A 16 5.20 12.24 6.59
C GLU A 16 6.60 11.59 6.58
N ASP A 17 7.55 12.17 5.82
CA ASP A 17 8.95 11.70 5.70
C ASP A 17 9.13 10.34 4.98
N GLN A 18 8.03 9.66 4.62
CA GLN A 18 8.04 8.41 3.87
C GLN A 18 7.82 8.67 2.38
N ALA A 19 8.72 8.13 1.57
CA ALA A 19 8.63 8.16 0.11
C ALA A 19 7.54 7.21 -0.39
N ILE A 20 6.42 7.75 -0.88
CA ILE A 20 5.34 6.94 -1.47
C ILE A 20 5.62 6.73 -2.96
N ARG A 21 5.66 5.45 -3.37
CA ARG A 21 5.80 5.10 -4.78
C ARG A 21 4.48 5.30 -5.51
N THR A 22 4.54 6.07 -6.59
CA THR A 22 3.43 6.31 -7.50
C THR A 22 3.73 5.69 -8.86
N ALA A 23 2.68 5.32 -9.58
CA ALA A 23 2.75 4.87 -10.96
C ALA A 23 1.66 5.57 -11.75
N TRP A 24 2.02 6.12 -12.90
CA TRP A 24 1.07 6.64 -13.87
C TRP A 24 0.58 5.49 -14.74
N ASP A 25 -0.74 5.39 -14.91
CA ASP A 25 -1.37 4.45 -15.84
C ASP A 25 -1.87 5.24 -17.06
N GLU A 26 -1.23 5.01 -18.21
CA GLU A 26 -1.54 5.73 -19.46
C GLU A 26 -2.90 5.33 -20.06
N ASP A 27 -3.40 4.13 -19.76
CA ASP A 27 -4.66 3.61 -20.31
C ASP A 27 -5.87 4.28 -19.64
N LYS A 28 -5.76 4.51 -18.33
CA LYS A 28 -6.81 5.16 -17.53
C LYS A 28 -6.57 6.65 -17.29
N GLU A 29 -5.40 7.16 -17.65
CA GLU A 29 -4.95 8.53 -17.34
C GLU A 29 -5.07 8.84 -15.84
N GLU A 30 -4.74 7.85 -14.99
CA GLU A 30 -4.89 7.92 -13.53
C GLU A 30 -3.58 7.64 -12.80
N TRP A 31 -3.40 8.29 -11.65
CA TRP A 31 -2.31 8.00 -10.72
C TRP A 31 -2.67 6.85 -9.78
N TYR A 32 -1.75 5.88 -9.70
CA TYR A 32 -1.79 4.76 -8.78
C TYR A 32 -0.74 4.93 -7.69
N PHE A 33 -1.11 4.58 -6.47
CA PHE A 33 -0.28 4.71 -5.28
C PHE A 33 -0.01 3.33 -4.69
N SER A 34 1.21 3.11 -4.24
CA SER A 34 1.59 1.89 -3.54
C SER A 34 0.88 1.79 -2.18
N VAL A 35 -0.01 0.81 -2.05
CA VAL A 35 -0.80 0.59 -0.83
C VAL A 35 0.12 0.29 0.36
N VAL A 36 1.18 -0.49 0.13
CA VAL A 36 2.12 -0.89 1.18
C VAL A 36 2.88 0.31 1.73
N ASP A 37 3.28 1.26 0.87
CA ASP A 37 4.01 2.45 1.33
C ASP A 37 3.09 3.39 2.10
N VAL A 38 1.84 3.57 1.65
CA VAL A 38 0.84 4.38 2.37
C VAL A 38 0.49 3.78 3.73
N ILE A 39 0.28 2.46 3.80
CA ILE A 39 0.09 1.78 5.08
C ILE A 39 1.33 1.93 5.96
N GLY A 40 2.53 1.82 5.39
CA GLY A 40 3.79 2.07 6.11
C GLY A 40 3.81 3.46 6.75
N ALA A 41 3.49 4.50 5.98
CA ALA A 41 3.43 5.86 6.47
C ALA A 41 2.36 6.05 7.57
N LEU A 42 1.16 5.51 7.38
CA LEU A 42 0.05 5.67 8.32
C LEU A 42 0.19 4.85 9.61
N THR A 43 0.79 3.68 9.52
CA THR A 43 0.90 2.75 10.65
C THR A 43 2.28 2.75 11.29
N GLU A 44 3.28 3.41 10.68
CA GLU A 44 4.71 3.33 10.99
C GLU A 44 5.15 1.89 11.30
N SER A 45 4.53 0.91 10.65
CA SER A 45 4.78 -0.50 10.93
C SER A 45 6.15 -0.87 10.37
N THR A 46 6.92 -1.64 11.13
CA THR A 46 8.19 -2.21 10.64
C THR A 46 7.98 -3.18 9.48
N ASN A 47 6.77 -3.73 9.32
CA ASN A 47 6.42 -4.69 8.27
C ASN A 47 5.07 -4.37 7.62
N PRO A 48 4.98 -3.29 6.81
CA PRO A 48 3.72 -2.84 6.22
C PRO A 48 3.12 -3.85 5.25
N ASN A 49 3.95 -4.69 4.61
CA ASN A 49 3.46 -5.76 3.73
C ASN A 49 2.64 -6.81 4.50
N ASN A 50 3.07 -7.17 5.71
CA ASN A 50 2.34 -8.11 6.55
C ASN A 50 1.05 -7.48 7.08
N TYR A 51 1.12 -6.21 7.50
CA TYR A 51 -0.07 -5.45 7.91
C TYR A 51 -1.12 -5.43 6.79
N TRP A 52 -0.71 -5.11 5.57
CA TRP A 52 -1.59 -5.10 4.41
C TRP A 52 -2.22 -6.47 4.13
N LYS A 53 -1.46 -7.57 4.23
CA LYS A 53 -2.00 -8.93 4.07
C LYS A 53 -3.09 -9.24 5.08
N VAL A 54 -2.91 -8.87 6.34
CA VAL A 54 -3.90 -9.06 7.41
C VAL A 54 -5.13 -8.21 7.15
N LEU A 55 -4.95 -6.93 6.81
CA LEU A 55 -6.04 -6.01 6.49
C LEU A 55 -6.85 -6.50 5.29
N LYS A 56 -6.20 -6.90 4.20
CA LYS A 56 -6.84 -7.48 3.01
C LYS A 56 -7.64 -8.74 3.35
N LYS A 57 -7.10 -9.63 4.20
CA LYS A 57 -7.83 -10.83 4.66
C LYS A 57 -9.08 -10.46 5.46
N ARG A 58 -8.99 -9.48 6.35
CA ARG A 58 -10.12 -8.99 7.14
C ARG A 58 -11.20 -8.37 6.26
N LEU A 59 -10.82 -7.46 5.36
CA LEU A 59 -11.73 -6.80 4.42
C LEU A 59 -12.44 -7.80 3.50
N LYS A 60 -11.74 -8.85 3.07
CA LYS A 60 -12.33 -9.95 2.32
C LYS A 60 -13.38 -10.72 3.13
N GLY A 61 -13.13 -10.92 4.43
CA GLY A 61 -14.09 -11.54 5.35
C GLY A 61 -15.32 -10.68 5.63
N GLU A 62 -15.18 -9.35 5.58
CA GLU A 62 -16.27 -8.39 5.73
C GLU A 62 -17.09 -8.18 4.43
N GLY A 63 -16.72 -8.85 3.32
CA GLY A 63 -17.38 -8.70 2.02
C GLY A 63 -17.00 -7.41 1.27
N ASN A 64 -15.90 -6.75 1.66
CA ASN A 64 -15.46 -5.50 1.06
C ASN A 64 -14.59 -5.76 -0.18
N GLU A 65 -15.20 -6.37 -1.21
CA GLU A 65 -14.51 -6.85 -2.41
C GLU A 65 -13.84 -5.71 -3.20
N SER A 66 -14.45 -4.51 -3.20
CA SER A 66 -13.92 -3.32 -3.87
C SER A 66 -12.49 -3.00 -3.41
N VAL A 67 -12.22 -3.10 -2.10
CA VAL A 67 -10.91 -2.76 -1.52
C VAL A 67 -9.89 -3.88 -1.68
N THR A 68 -10.35 -5.12 -1.89
CA THR A 68 -9.46 -6.28 -2.09
C THR A 68 -8.97 -6.44 -3.52
N ASN A 69 -9.68 -5.85 -4.50
CA ASN A 69 -9.33 -5.91 -5.91
C ASN A 69 -8.34 -4.78 -6.31
N CYS A 70 -7.16 -4.78 -5.70
CA CYS A 70 -6.11 -3.84 -6.06
C CYS A 70 -5.45 -4.21 -7.39
N ASN A 71 -5.10 -3.20 -8.18
CA ASN A 71 -4.23 -3.39 -9.34
C ASN A 71 -2.83 -3.81 -8.86
N GLN A 72 -2.12 -4.63 -9.63
CA GLN A 72 -0.75 -5.00 -9.32
C GLN A 72 0.19 -4.44 -10.38
N LEU A 73 0.97 -3.44 -10.00
CA LEU A 73 1.97 -2.83 -10.87
C LEU A 73 3.38 -3.20 -10.43
N LYS A 74 4.29 -3.28 -11.40
CA LYS A 74 5.70 -3.59 -11.16
C LYS A 74 6.44 -2.35 -10.67
N LEU A 75 6.40 -2.12 -9.37
CA LEU A 75 7.12 -1.02 -8.73
C LEU A 75 8.55 -1.42 -8.39
N LYS A 76 9.48 -0.46 -8.49
CA LYS A 76 10.86 -0.64 -8.06
C LYS A 76 10.91 -0.76 -6.53
N SER A 77 11.64 -1.75 -6.02
CA SER A 77 11.87 -1.91 -4.59
C SER A 77 12.98 -0.95 -4.15
N PRO A 78 12.77 -0.14 -3.09
CA PRO A 78 13.80 0.73 -2.56
C PRO A 78 14.96 -0.05 -1.91
N LYS A 79 14.73 -1.30 -1.48
CA LYS A 79 15.74 -2.11 -0.77
C LYS A 79 16.81 -2.71 -1.69
N ASP A 80 16.42 -3.16 -2.88
CA ASP A 80 17.28 -3.94 -3.77
C ASP A 80 17.27 -3.42 -5.22
N GLY A 81 16.43 -2.43 -5.53
CA GLY A 81 16.28 -1.88 -6.89
C GLY A 81 15.55 -2.78 -7.88
N LYS A 82 15.21 -4.02 -7.51
CA LYS A 82 14.40 -4.95 -8.34
C LYS A 82 12.94 -4.52 -8.41
N ARG A 83 12.28 -4.82 -9.54
CA ARG A 83 10.85 -4.55 -9.75
C ARG A 83 10.01 -5.73 -9.25
N TYR A 84 9.04 -5.46 -8.39
CA TYR A 84 8.12 -6.47 -7.86
C TYR A 84 6.67 -6.05 -8.09
N ALA A 85 5.80 -7.03 -8.37
CA ALA A 85 4.37 -6.82 -8.39
C ALA A 85 3.92 -6.35 -7.00
N THR A 86 3.48 -5.10 -6.94
CA THR A 86 3.05 -4.45 -5.71
C THR A 86 1.59 -4.08 -5.87
N ASP A 87 0.79 -4.30 -4.84
CA ASP A 87 -0.59 -3.83 -4.80
C ASP A 87 -0.60 -2.30 -4.84
N VAL A 88 -1.25 -1.75 -5.85
CA VAL A 88 -1.46 -0.33 -6.05
C VAL A 88 -2.95 -0.01 -6.09
N ALA A 89 -3.28 1.19 -5.66
CA ALA A 89 -4.65 1.70 -5.59
C ALA A 89 -4.70 3.11 -6.18
N ASN A 90 -5.77 3.42 -6.92
CA ASN A 90 -6.07 4.80 -7.29
C ASN A 90 -6.58 5.58 -6.06
N THR A 91 -6.81 6.88 -6.20
CA THR A 91 -7.19 7.76 -5.09
C THR A 91 -8.43 7.28 -4.34
N GLU A 92 -9.48 6.84 -5.04
CA GLU A 92 -10.72 6.38 -4.40
C GLU A 92 -10.52 5.09 -3.59
N GLN A 93 -9.81 4.11 -4.18
CA GLN A 93 -9.48 2.87 -3.49
C GLN A 93 -8.58 3.13 -2.29
N LEU A 94 -7.61 4.03 -2.45
CA LEU A 94 -6.71 4.41 -1.37
C LEU A 94 -7.48 5.03 -0.21
N LEU A 95 -8.41 5.96 -0.47
CA LEU A 95 -9.25 6.56 0.58
C LEU A 95 -10.05 5.50 1.34
N ARG A 96 -10.60 4.48 0.66
CA ARG A 96 -11.29 3.37 1.34
C ARG A 96 -10.37 2.52 2.19
N ILE A 97 -9.15 2.24 1.71
CA ILE A 97 -8.12 1.53 2.49
C ILE A 97 -7.79 2.34 3.74
N ILE A 98 -7.53 3.64 3.60
CA ILE A 98 -7.20 4.54 4.70
C ILE A 98 -8.32 4.57 5.74
N GLN A 99 -9.59 4.66 5.31
CA GLN A 99 -10.74 4.59 6.21
C GLN A 99 -10.89 3.23 6.90
N SER A 100 -10.38 2.16 6.28
CA SER A 100 -10.41 0.80 6.83
C SER A 100 -9.21 0.51 7.75
N VAL A 101 -8.12 1.25 7.63
CA VAL A 101 -6.99 1.18 8.56
C VAL A 101 -7.49 1.72 9.90
N PRO A 102 -7.61 0.87 10.95
CA PRO A 102 -7.97 1.37 12.26
C PRO A 102 -6.86 2.33 12.70
N SER A 103 -7.20 3.60 12.88
CA SER A 103 -6.24 4.63 13.26
C SER A 103 -5.45 4.18 14.49
N LYS A 104 -4.12 4.27 14.43
CA LYS A 104 -3.16 3.83 15.48
C LYS A 104 -3.44 4.46 16.86
N LYS A 105 -4.20 5.57 16.92
CA LYS A 105 -4.70 6.19 18.15
C LYS A 105 -5.82 5.42 18.86
N ALA A 106 -6.50 4.49 18.16
CA ALA A 106 -7.61 3.71 18.70
C ALA A 106 -7.21 2.29 19.14
N GLU A 107 -5.96 1.87 18.91
CA GLU A 107 -5.48 0.52 19.23
C GLU A 107 -4.91 0.25 20.65
N PRO A 108 -4.89 1.14 21.67
CA PRO A 108 -4.54 0.67 23.01
C PRO A 108 -5.61 -0.25 23.65
N PHE A 109 -6.73 -0.55 22.97
CA PHE A 109 -7.84 -1.30 23.57
C PHE A 109 -8.21 -2.66 22.93
N LYS A 110 -7.47 -3.17 21.94
CA LYS A 110 -7.88 -4.43 21.25
C LYS A 110 -6.81 -5.50 21.16
N MET A 111 -6.06 -5.70 22.24
CA MET A 111 -5.36 -6.97 22.49
C MET A 111 -6.32 -7.91 23.23
N SER A 112 -7.20 -8.59 22.52
CA SER A 112 -7.98 -9.70 23.09
C SER A 112 -8.30 -10.73 22.01
N SER A 113 -7.72 -11.93 22.18
CA SER A 113 -8.29 -13.22 21.77
C SER A 113 -8.24 -13.59 20.28
N GLN A 114 -7.11 -14.14 19.83
CA GLN A 114 -7.11 -15.30 18.91
C GLN A 114 -5.91 -16.21 19.21
N ASN A 115 -6.02 -16.99 20.29
CA ASN A 115 -5.30 -18.26 20.41
C ASN A 115 -6.15 -19.24 21.21
N GLU A 116 -7.23 -19.73 20.61
CA GLU A 116 -7.87 -20.98 21.03
C GLU A 116 -8.50 -21.65 19.80
N MET A 117 -7.70 -22.45 19.11
CA MET A 117 -8.15 -23.62 18.34
C MET A 117 -7.01 -24.63 18.33
N ARG A 118 -6.94 -25.44 19.39
CA ARG A 118 -6.51 -26.85 19.34
C ARG A 118 -7.29 -27.63 20.38
#